data_AF-A0A9D9XHP7-F1
#
_entry.id   AF-A0A9D9XHP7-F1
#
_cell.length_a   1.000
_cell.length_b   1.000
_cell.length_c   1.000
_cell.angle_alpha   90.00
_cell.angle_beta   90.00
_cell.angle_gamma   90.00
#
_symmetry.space_group_name_H-M   'P 1'
#
loop_
_entity.id
_entity.type
_entity.pdbx_description
1 polymer ?
#
loop_
_entity_poly.entity_id
_entity_poly.type
_entity_poly.pdbx_seq_one_letter_code
_entity_poly.pdbx_strand_id
1 'polypeptide(L)'
;MQNKGIVLSFTIALIAVCLFYLSFNVVTSHYDSQAKEFAQGNVTNEFRYLDSLSTEQVWFGYTLKECREKELNLGLDLKGGMNVILEVSVPDILKTLSGNSTDETFNKAMQIALERQKGSQQDFIDLFQTAFQELDKDARLAAIFSTYELKDKINLKSTNAEVIAVIKDEVTSTVDNSFNVLRTRIDRFGVVQPNIQRLETNGRILIELPGIKEPERVRKLLQGSANLEFWETYNLPEVYENLVSANNVIREIKLNESEPVEVKTDSVSQTSPEVVTETKDELTSLLTQIEQPKDSVTDDQFAKENPLFSILQLNADGGQLANGPAVGVANQKDTALVNQYLTMRQVKEVLPRDVSLKWSVKAIDTKGTFFQLIAIKITSRDGKAPLEGNAIS
;
A
#
# COMPACT_ATOMS: atom_id res chain seq x y z
N MET A 1 -36.44 -57.25 19.48
CA MET A 1 -36.71 -55.88 19.99
C MET A 1 -35.60 -55.31 20.88
N GLN A 2 -34.44 -55.97 21.05
CA GLN A 2 -33.40 -55.56 22.01
C GLN A 2 -32.53 -54.35 21.60
N ASN A 3 -32.41 -54.05 20.30
CA ASN A 3 -31.63 -52.88 19.85
C ASN A 3 -32.39 -51.55 19.90
N LYS A 4 -33.69 -51.56 20.24
CA LYS A 4 -34.50 -50.32 20.25
C LYS A 4 -34.02 -49.30 21.28
N GLY A 5 -33.52 -49.74 22.44
CA GLY A 5 -33.00 -48.86 23.49
C GLY A 5 -31.73 -48.14 23.05
N ILE A 6 -30.76 -48.87 22.47
CA ILE A 6 -29.49 -48.31 21.99
C ILE A 6 -29.73 -47.33 20.83
N VAL A 7 -30.58 -47.70 19.87
CA VAL A 7 -30.95 -46.82 18.75
C VAL A 7 -31.65 -45.54 19.25
N LEU A 8 -32.53 -45.65 20.25
CA LEU A 8 -33.19 -44.49 20.85
C LEU A 8 -32.20 -43.57 21.57
N SER A 9 -31.29 -44.13 22.39
CA SER A 9 -30.25 -43.36 23.09
C SER A 9 -29.32 -42.64 22.11
N PHE A 10 -28.89 -43.32 21.03
CA PHE A 10 -28.07 -42.70 19.98
C PHE A 10 -28.83 -41.59 19.24
N THR A 11 -30.11 -41.80 18.94
CA THR A 11 -30.96 -40.79 18.28
C THR A 11 -31.12 -39.55 19.15
N ILE A 12 -31.36 -39.72 20.46
CA ILE A 12 -31.46 -38.60 21.41
C ILE A 12 -30.13 -37.84 21.50
N ALA A 13 -29.00 -38.56 21.56
CA ALA A 13 -27.68 -37.94 21.58
C ALA A 13 -27.40 -37.16 20.29
N LEU A 14 -27.73 -37.73 19.12
CA LEU A 14 -27.59 -37.06 17.83
C LEU A 14 -28.45 -35.79 17.75
N ILE A 15 -29.71 -35.86 18.20
CA ILE A 15 -30.60 -34.69 18.25
C ILE A 15 -30.03 -33.62 19.18
N ALA A 16 -29.51 -33.99 20.34
CA ALA A 16 -28.90 -33.06 21.28
C ALA A 16 -27.67 -32.35 20.66
N VAL A 17 -26.81 -33.09 19.94
CA VAL A 17 -25.67 -32.52 19.21
C VAL A 17 -26.15 -31.59 18.10
N CYS A 18 -27.17 -31.98 17.33
CA CYS A 18 -27.74 -31.13 16.29
C CYS A 18 -28.31 -29.83 16.87
N LEU A 19 -29.08 -29.90 17.96
CA LEU A 19 -29.61 -28.71 18.64
C LEU A 19 -28.51 -27.82 19.20
N PHE A 20 -27.44 -28.41 19.73
CA PHE A 20 -26.27 -27.66 20.17
C PHE A 20 -25.62 -26.88 19.01
N TYR A 21 -25.40 -27.49 17.85
CA TYR A 21 -24.87 -26.77 16.70
C TYR A 21 -25.84 -25.71 16.14
N LEU A 22 -27.14 -26.01 16.15
CA LEU A 22 -28.17 -25.07 15.68
C LEU A 22 -28.32 -23.86 16.61
N SER A 23 -27.99 -24.03 17.90
CA SER A 23 -28.03 -22.94 18.88
C SER A 23 -27.05 -21.82 18.57
N PHE A 24 -25.89 -22.11 17.97
CA PHE A 24 -24.93 -21.07 17.56
C PHE A 24 -25.56 -20.07 16.58
N ASN A 25 -26.35 -20.54 15.61
CA ASN A 25 -27.02 -19.68 14.64
C ASN A 25 -28.06 -18.74 15.29
N VAL A 26 -28.70 -19.19 16.37
CA VAL A 26 -29.66 -18.36 17.12
C VAL A 26 -28.91 -17.27 17.90
N VAL A 27 -27.80 -17.62 18.54
CA VAL A 27 -26.96 -16.68 19.28
C VAL A 27 -26.36 -15.64 18.34
N THR A 28 -25.74 -16.04 17.24
CA THR A 28 -25.12 -15.10 16.30
C THR A 28 -26.15 -14.15 15.69
N SER A 29 -27.31 -14.67 15.29
CA SER A 29 -28.44 -13.86 14.81
C SER A 29 -28.94 -12.84 15.86
N HIS A 30 -28.95 -13.20 17.14
CA HIS A 30 -29.31 -12.28 18.22
C HIS A 30 -28.35 -11.08 18.30
N TYR A 31 -27.03 -11.34 18.32
CA TYR A 31 -26.02 -10.27 18.35
C TYR A 31 -25.97 -9.44 17.06
N ASP A 32 -26.21 -10.07 15.90
CA ASP A 32 -26.34 -9.35 14.63
C ASP A 32 -27.53 -8.40 14.62
N SER A 33 -28.66 -8.80 15.22
CA SER A 33 -29.83 -7.93 15.36
C SER A 33 -29.54 -6.74 16.29
N GLN A 34 -28.88 -6.97 17.42
CA GLN A 34 -28.46 -5.89 18.33
C GLN A 34 -27.49 -4.91 17.66
N ALA A 35 -26.54 -5.44 16.87
CA ALA A 35 -25.58 -4.62 16.15
C ALA A 35 -26.26 -3.71 15.13
N LYS A 36 -27.26 -4.22 14.40
CA LYS A 36 -28.06 -3.42 13.47
C LYS A 36 -28.85 -2.32 14.17
N GLU A 37 -29.41 -2.61 15.34
CA GLU A 37 -30.13 -1.64 16.16
C GLU A 37 -29.20 -0.54 16.67
N PHE A 38 -28.03 -0.90 17.19
CA PHE A 38 -26.99 0.04 17.63
C PHE A 38 -26.48 0.92 16.48
N ALA A 39 -26.30 0.33 15.30
CA ALA A 39 -25.71 1.00 14.15
C ALA A 39 -26.64 2.03 13.49
N GLN A 40 -27.97 1.89 13.64
CA GLN A 40 -28.98 2.75 12.99
C GLN A 40 -28.73 2.93 11.47
N GLY A 41 -28.24 1.88 10.81
CA GLY A 41 -27.91 1.89 9.38
C GLY A 41 -26.46 2.29 9.02
N ASN A 42 -25.63 2.67 9.99
CA ASN A 42 -24.20 2.94 9.76
C ASN A 42 -23.37 1.65 9.83
N VAL A 43 -22.95 1.15 8.67
CA VAL A 43 -22.17 -0.10 8.52
C VAL A 43 -20.86 -0.10 9.32
N THR A 44 -20.21 1.06 9.47
CA THR A 44 -18.96 1.15 10.25
C THR A 44 -19.20 1.03 11.75
N ASN A 45 -20.28 1.62 12.26
CA ASN A 45 -20.65 1.48 13.68
C ASN A 45 -21.08 0.05 14.00
N GLU A 46 -21.80 -0.60 13.08
CA GLU A 46 -22.17 -2.01 13.20
C GLU A 46 -20.92 -2.90 13.30
N PHE A 47 -19.95 -2.70 12.41
CA PHE A 47 -18.69 -3.43 12.43
C PHE A 47 -17.93 -3.22 13.74
N ARG A 48 -17.80 -1.97 14.20
CA ARG A 48 -17.07 -1.65 15.45
C ARG A 48 -17.74 -2.26 16.69
N TYR A 49 -19.06 -2.28 16.71
CA TYR A 49 -19.82 -2.93 17.78
C TYR A 49 -19.54 -4.43 17.82
N LEU A 50 -19.66 -5.09 16.66
CA LEU A 50 -19.42 -6.53 16.55
C LEU A 50 -17.96 -6.93 16.82
N ASP A 51 -17.00 -6.09 16.45
CA ASP A 51 -15.58 -6.28 16.73
C ASP A 51 -15.29 -6.18 18.23
N SER A 52 -15.90 -5.20 18.92
CA SER A 52 -15.75 -5.04 20.37
C SER A 52 -16.27 -6.24 21.17
N LEU A 53 -17.30 -6.91 20.67
CA LEU A 53 -17.89 -8.09 21.29
C LEU A 53 -17.25 -9.40 20.82
N SER A 54 -16.34 -9.36 19.83
CA SER A 54 -15.82 -10.56 19.16
C SER A 54 -15.10 -11.52 20.11
N THR A 55 -14.42 -10.98 21.13
CA THR A 55 -13.67 -11.74 22.15
C THR A 55 -14.47 -12.02 23.42
N GLU A 56 -15.69 -11.51 23.54
CA GLU A 56 -16.53 -11.76 24.72
C GLU A 56 -17.19 -13.13 24.65
N GLN A 57 -17.30 -13.81 25.79
CA GLN A 57 -17.98 -15.10 25.90
C GLN A 57 -19.49 -14.89 25.87
N VAL A 58 -20.14 -15.40 24.83
CA VAL A 58 -21.58 -15.18 24.58
C VAL A 58 -22.41 -16.46 24.69
N TRP A 59 -21.79 -17.65 24.60
CA TRP A 59 -22.52 -18.91 24.62
C TRP A 59 -21.66 -20.08 25.13
N PHE A 60 -22.04 -20.71 26.26
CA PHE A 60 -21.37 -21.91 26.82
C PHE A 60 -19.83 -21.89 26.78
N GLY A 61 -19.22 -20.75 27.13
CA GLY A 61 -17.76 -20.57 27.14
C GLY A 61 -17.12 -20.25 25.79
N TYR A 62 -17.90 -20.23 24.70
CA TYR A 62 -17.48 -19.78 23.38
C TYR A 62 -17.62 -18.27 23.24
N THR A 63 -16.62 -17.66 22.59
CA THR A 63 -16.63 -16.26 22.20
C THR A 63 -17.59 -16.01 21.04
N LEU A 64 -18.00 -14.75 20.82
CA LEU A 64 -18.83 -14.41 19.65
C LEU A 64 -18.15 -14.80 18.33
N LYS A 65 -16.82 -14.64 18.26
CA LYS A 65 -16.03 -15.09 17.12
C LYS A 65 -16.13 -16.60 16.89
N GLU A 66 -15.94 -17.40 17.93
CA GLU A 66 -16.03 -18.87 17.82
C GLU A 66 -17.46 -19.35 17.52
N CYS A 67 -18.48 -18.67 18.06
CA CYS A 67 -19.88 -18.97 17.76
C CYS A 67 -20.17 -18.76 16.27
N ARG A 68 -19.64 -17.68 15.68
CA ARG A 68 -19.72 -17.40 14.24
C ARG A 68 -18.97 -18.40 13.40
N GLU A 69 -17.78 -18.82 13.80
CA GLU A 69 -17.04 -19.86 13.08
C GLU A 69 -17.77 -21.23 13.07
N LYS A 70 -18.60 -21.50 14.09
CA LYS A 70 -19.40 -22.73 14.23
C LYS A 70 -20.82 -22.62 13.67
N GLU A 71 -21.24 -21.45 13.21
CA GLU A 71 -22.56 -21.28 12.63
C GLU A 71 -22.65 -21.99 11.26
N LEU A 72 -23.88 -22.25 10.82
CA LEU A 72 -24.10 -22.88 9.52
C LEU A 72 -23.60 -21.97 8.40
N ASN A 73 -22.73 -22.52 7.54
CA ASN A 73 -22.29 -21.82 6.34
C ASN A 73 -23.45 -21.75 5.34
N LEU A 74 -24.13 -20.61 5.33
CA LEU A 74 -25.26 -20.34 4.45
C LEU A 74 -24.80 -20.03 3.00
N GLY A 75 -23.50 -19.84 2.76
CA GLY A 75 -22.97 -19.52 1.44
C GLY A 75 -23.42 -18.16 0.89
N LEU A 76 -22.94 -17.83 -0.31
CA LEU A 76 -23.26 -16.55 -0.98
C LEU A 76 -24.74 -16.41 -1.33
N ASP A 77 -25.39 -17.50 -1.72
CA ASP A 77 -26.78 -17.48 -2.19
C ASP A 77 -27.77 -17.09 -1.09
N LEU A 78 -27.55 -17.59 0.14
CA LEU A 78 -28.47 -17.35 1.25
C LEU A 78 -28.07 -16.14 2.12
N LYS A 79 -26.77 -15.81 2.23
CA LYS A 79 -26.30 -14.63 3.01
C LYS A 79 -26.09 -13.37 2.16
N GLY A 80 -26.04 -13.50 0.83
CA GLY A 80 -25.52 -12.45 -0.04
C GLY A 80 -24.03 -12.20 0.20
N GLY A 81 -23.41 -11.30 -0.57
CA GLY A 81 -21.99 -10.96 -0.40
C GLY A 81 -21.27 -10.67 -1.71
N MET A 82 -20.01 -11.11 -1.80
CA MET A 82 -19.13 -10.82 -2.94
C MET A 82 -18.44 -12.09 -3.46
N ASN A 83 -18.42 -12.28 -4.79
CA ASN A 83 -17.59 -13.26 -5.49
C ASN A 83 -16.61 -12.54 -6.41
N VAL A 84 -15.32 -12.87 -6.29
CA VAL A 84 -14.23 -12.26 -7.08
C VAL A 84 -13.25 -13.34 -7.51
N ILE A 85 -12.78 -13.24 -8.76
CA ILE A 85 -11.61 -13.97 -9.22
C ILE A 85 -10.47 -12.97 -9.33
N LEU A 86 -9.38 -13.21 -8.60
CA LEU A 86 -8.14 -12.46 -8.71
C LEU A 86 -7.16 -13.24 -9.58
N GLU A 87 -6.45 -12.55 -10.46
CA GLU A 87 -5.40 -13.10 -11.28
C GLU A 87 -4.06 -12.47 -10.91
N VAL A 88 -3.11 -13.32 -10.55
CA VAL A 88 -1.72 -12.94 -10.33
C VAL A 88 -1.06 -12.85 -11.71
N SER A 89 -0.52 -11.68 -12.03
CA SER A 89 0.14 -11.43 -13.31
C SER A 89 1.47 -12.19 -13.39
N VAL A 90 1.42 -13.38 -13.99
CA VAL A 90 2.61 -14.17 -14.34
C VAL A 90 3.62 -13.36 -15.19
N PRO A 91 3.18 -12.53 -16.16
CA PRO A 91 4.10 -11.69 -16.92
C PRO A 91 4.92 -10.72 -16.06
N ASP A 92 4.29 -10.11 -15.05
CA ASP A 92 4.97 -9.17 -14.15
C ASP A 92 5.95 -9.89 -13.21
N ILE A 93 5.62 -11.12 -12.79
CA ILE A 93 6.55 -11.97 -12.04
C ILE A 93 7.79 -12.26 -12.90
N LEU A 94 7.62 -12.70 -14.16
CA LEU A 94 8.76 -12.98 -15.05
C LEU A 94 9.64 -11.75 -15.27
N LYS A 95 9.03 -10.57 -15.43
CA LYS A 95 9.76 -9.30 -15.56
C LYS A 95 10.53 -8.93 -14.28
N THR A 96 9.96 -9.23 -13.12
CA THR A 96 10.62 -8.98 -11.83
C THR A 96 11.77 -9.96 -11.61
N LEU A 97 11.55 -11.25 -11.90
CA LEU A 97 12.57 -12.30 -11.81
C LEU A 97 13.73 -12.12 -12.79
N SER A 98 13.52 -11.42 -13.91
CA SER A 98 14.59 -11.03 -14.82
C SER A 98 15.34 -9.76 -14.42
N GLY A 99 15.04 -9.19 -13.24
CA GLY A 99 15.66 -7.96 -12.76
C GLY A 99 15.24 -6.73 -13.58
N ASN A 100 14.03 -6.75 -14.16
CA ASN A 100 13.56 -5.75 -15.12
C ASN A 100 14.45 -5.63 -16.37
N SER A 101 14.87 -6.77 -16.91
CA SER A 101 15.74 -6.85 -18.08
C SER A 101 15.23 -6.00 -19.26
N THR A 102 16.13 -5.23 -19.86
CA THR A 102 15.89 -4.45 -21.07
C THR A 102 16.21 -5.23 -22.35
N ASP A 103 16.49 -6.53 -22.24
CA ASP A 103 16.81 -7.38 -23.38
C ASP A 103 15.68 -7.37 -24.43
N GLU A 104 16.03 -7.15 -25.69
CA GLU A 104 15.04 -7.02 -26.76
C GLU A 104 14.35 -8.36 -27.06
N THR A 105 15.10 -9.46 -27.04
CA THR A 105 14.58 -10.80 -27.32
C THR A 105 13.60 -11.21 -26.23
N PHE A 106 13.94 -10.97 -24.97
CA PHE A 106 13.06 -11.17 -23.82
C PHE A 106 11.76 -10.38 -23.94
N ASN A 107 11.84 -9.06 -24.18
CA ASN A 107 10.66 -8.21 -24.25
C ASN A 107 9.76 -8.56 -25.45
N LYS A 108 10.35 -8.91 -26.60
CA LYS A 108 9.59 -9.42 -27.76
C LYS A 108 8.95 -10.78 -27.46
N ALA A 109 9.65 -11.71 -26.82
CA ALA A 109 9.11 -13.01 -26.43
C ALA A 109 7.92 -12.86 -25.47
N MET A 110 8.01 -11.94 -24.51
CA MET A 110 6.92 -11.60 -23.58
C MET A 110 5.67 -11.08 -24.32
N GLN A 111 5.85 -10.19 -25.29
CA GLN A 111 4.75 -9.67 -26.10
C GLN A 111 4.08 -10.77 -26.94
N ILE A 112 4.88 -11.60 -27.61
CA ILE A 112 4.36 -12.72 -28.41
C ILE A 112 3.61 -13.72 -27.51
N ALA A 113 4.15 -14.03 -26.32
CA ALA A 113 3.48 -14.91 -25.37
C ALA A 113 2.13 -14.35 -24.91
N LEU A 114 2.06 -13.05 -24.61
CA LEU A 114 0.81 -12.37 -24.25
C LEU A 114 -0.22 -12.41 -25.38
N GLU A 115 0.19 -12.23 -26.63
CA GLU A 115 -0.70 -12.34 -27.79
C GLU A 115 -1.21 -13.77 -27.97
N ARG A 116 -0.34 -14.76 -27.85
CA ARG A 116 -0.71 -16.19 -27.95
C ARG A 116 -1.65 -16.62 -26.83
N GLN A 117 -1.46 -16.08 -25.62
CA GLN A 117 -2.31 -16.39 -24.46
C GLN A 117 -3.77 -15.96 -24.66
N LYS A 118 -4.03 -14.88 -25.44
CA LYS A 118 -5.40 -14.44 -25.73
C LYS A 118 -6.23 -15.49 -26.50
N GLY A 119 -5.57 -16.34 -27.29
CA GLY A 119 -6.21 -17.38 -28.10
C GLY A 119 -5.99 -18.81 -27.60
N SER A 120 -5.29 -19.00 -26.47
CA SER A 120 -4.85 -20.31 -25.98
C SER A 120 -5.16 -20.49 -24.50
N GLN A 121 -5.41 -21.74 -24.09
CA GLN A 121 -5.47 -22.13 -22.67
C GLN A 121 -4.14 -22.68 -22.14
N GLN A 122 -3.07 -22.63 -22.96
CA GLN A 122 -1.74 -23.05 -22.54
C GLN A 122 -1.16 -22.15 -21.45
N ASP A 123 -0.28 -22.72 -20.64
CA ASP A 123 0.45 -21.99 -19.61
C ASP A 123 1.32 -20.89 -20.23
N PHE A 124 1.32 -19.72 -19.60
CA PHE A 124 2.04 -18.55 -20.09
C PHE A 124 3.55 -18.79 -20.20
N ILE A 125 4.14 -19.55 -19.26
CA ILE A 125 5.58 -19.80 -19.23
C ILE A 125 5.98 -20.70 -20.40
N ASP A 126 5.14 -21.66 -20.78
CA ASP A 126 5.37 -22.51 -21.95
C ASP A 126 5.26 -21.71 -23.26
N LEU A 127 4.27 -20.80 -23.36
CA LEU A 127 4.13 -19.89 -24.49
C LEU A 127 5.34 -18.95 -24.61
N PHE A 128 5.83 -18.44 -23.49
CA PHE A 128 7.03 -17.62 -23.40
C PHE A 128 8.28 -18.39 -23.82
N GLN A 129 8.50 -19.59 -23.29
CA GLN A 129 9.63 -20.44 -23.66
C GLN A 129 9.64 -20.70 -25.17
N THR A 130 8.48 -21.01 -25.74
CA THR A 130 8.34 -21.27 -27.18
C THR A 130 8.66 -20.02 -27.99
N ALA A 131 8.09 -18.87 -27.63
CA ALA A 131 8.36 -17.59 -28.31
C ALA A 131 9.84 -17.17 -28.22
N PHE A 132 10.47 -17.38 -27.05
CA PHE A 132 11.88 -17.06 -26.84
C PHE A 132 12.79 -17.92 -27.73
N GLN A 133 12.54 -19.23 -27.79
CA GLN A 133 13.32 -20.16 -28.62
C GLN A 133 13.10 -19.94 -30.14
N GLU A 134 11.92 -19.44 -30.54
CA GLU A 134 11.64 -19.07 -31.94
C GLU A 134 12.40 -17.82 -32.38
N LEU A 135 12.51 -16.82 -31.49
CA LEU A 135 13.21 -15.57 -31.77
C LEU A 135 14.72 -15.77 -31.86
N ASP A 136 15.28 -16.55 -30.93
CA ASP A 136 16.70 -16.88 -30.92
C ASP A 136 16.92 -18.29 -30.38
N LYS A 137 17.43 -19.17 -31.25
CA LYS A 137 17.66 -20.59 -30.90
C LYS A 137 18.87 -20.79 -30.01
N ASP A 138 19.83 -19.87 -30.03
CA ASP A 138 21.07 -19.94 -29.27
C ASP A 138 21.01 -19.10 -27.97
N ALA A 139 19.94 -18.32 -27.79
CA ALA A 139 19.73 -17.50 -26.59
C ALA A 139 19.60 -18.36 -25.32
N ARG A 140 20.24 -17.87 -24.26
CA ARG A 140 20.24 -18.52 -22.94
C ARG A 140 19.43 -17.69 -21.96
N LEU A 141 18.34 -18.27 -21.46
CA LEU A 141 17.54 -17.68 -20.38
C LEU A 141 18.37 -17.44 -19.13
N ALA A 142 19.40 -18.26 -18.88
CA ALA A 142 20.33 -18.09 -17.78
C ALA A 142 21.04 -16.72 -17.77
N ALA A 143 21.25 -16.08 -18.92
CA ALA A 143 21.85 -14.75 -18.99
C ALA A 143 20.92 -13.63 -18.51
N ILE A 144 19.60 -13.87 -18.55
CA ILE A 144 18.56 -12.91 -18.17
C ILE A 144 18.12 -13.15 -16.71
N PHE A 145 18.04 -14.41 -16.30
CA PHE A 145 17.51 -14.80 -14.99
C PHE A 145 18.60 -15.11 -13.94
N SER A 146 19.89 -14.88 -14.23
CA SER A 146 20.96 -14.93 -13.22
C SER A 146 20.97 -13.67 -12.35
N THR A 147 19.82 -13.32 -11.76
CA THR A 147 19.66 -12.16 -10.89
C THR A 147 20.13 -12.46 -9.47
N TYR A 148 20.19 -11.43 -8.63
CA TYR A 148 20.57 -11.59 -7.23
C TYR A 148 19.56 -12.48 -6.47
N GLU A 149 18.28 -12.36 -6.79
CA GLU A 149 17.18 -13.12 -6.18
C GLU A 149 17.27 -14.61 -6.51
N LEU A 150 17.74 -14.95 -7.71
CA LEU A 150 17.82 -16.33 -8.20
C LEU A 150 19.23 -16.91 -8.15
N LYS A 151 20.22 -16.21 -7.58
CA LYS A 151 21.64 -16.60 -7.58
C LYS A 151 21.91 -18.01 -7.04
N ASP A 152 21.09 -18.47 -6.09
CA ASP A 152 21.24 -19.78 -5.44
C ASP A 152 20.54 -20.90 -6.23
N LYS A 153 19.68 -20.54 -7.20
CA LYS A 153 18.88 -21.47 -8.02
C LYS A 153 19.32 -21.49 -9.50
N ILE A 154 19.80 -20.38 -10.03
CA ILE A 154 20.18 -20.18 -11.44
C ILE A 154 21.58 -19.60 -11.51
N ASN A 155 22.40 -20.18 -12.39
CA ASN A 155 23.71 -19.65 -12.74
C ASN A 155 23.87 -19.55 -14.26
N LEU A 156 24.92 -18.88 -14.74
CA LEU A 156 25.16 -18.67 -16.19
C LEU A 156 25.36 -19.96 -17.02
N LYS A 157 25.55 -21.11 -16.35
CA LYS A 157 25.67 -22.43 -17.00
C LYS A 157 24.36 -23.21 -17.00
N SER A 158 23.32 -22.73 -16.30
CA SER A 158 22.01 -23.38 -16.27
C SER A 158 21.42 -23.47 -17.68
N THR A 159 20.76 -24.60 -17.96
CA THR A 159 20.07 -24.81 -19.23
C THR A 159 18.74 -24.05 -19.26
N ASN A 160 18.21 -23.77 -20.46
CA ASN A 160 16.90 -23.13 -20.58
C ASN A 160 15.80 -23.93 -19.88
N ALA A 161 15.87 -25.27 -19.91
CA ALA A 161 14.89 -26.13 -19.22
C ALA A 161 14.97 -26.01 -17.69
N GLU A 162 16.17 -25.96 -17.12
CA GLU A 162 16.37 -25.74 -15.68
C GLU A 162 15.85 -24.37 -15.24
N VAL A 163 16.14 -23.32 -16.03
CA VAL A 163 15.67 -21.97 -15.76
C VAL A 163 14.14 -21.91 -15.77
N ILE A 164 13.49 -22.54 -16.74
CA ILE A 164 12.02 -22.61 -16.81
C ILE A 164 11.41 -23.35 -15.61
N ALA A 165 12.05 -24.46 -15.16
CA ALA A 165 11.60 -25.16 -13.97
C ALA A 165 11.65 -24.26 -12.72
N VAL A 166 12.76 -23.54 -12.52
CA VAL A 166 12.90 -22.58 -11.42
C VAL A 166 11.87 -21.45 -11.52
N ILE A 167 11.62 -20.90 -12.71
CA ILE A 167 10.62 -19.86 -12.92
C ILE A 167 9.22 -20.38 -12.57
N LYS A 168 8.87 -21.61 -12.96
CA LYS A 168 7.58 -22.22 -12.60
C LYS A 168 7.42 -22.37 -11.10
N ASP A 169 8.44 -22.88 -10.42
CA ASP A 169 8.45 -23.01 -8.95
C ASP A 169 8.31 -21.66 -8.25
N GLU A 170 8.98 -20.63 -8.76
CA GLU A 170 8.93 -19.27 -8.20
C GLU A 170 7.57 -18.60 -8.42
N VAL A 171 6.95 -18.82 -9.59
CA VAL A 171 5.59 -18.37 -9.88
C VAL A 171 4.59 -19.07 -8.94
N THR A 172 4.69 -20.39 -8.77
CA THR A 172 3.86 -21.12 -7.81
C THR A 172 4.04 -20.58 -6.40
N SER A 173 5.30 -20.37 -5.96
CA SER A 173 5.61 -19.81 -4.64
C SER A 173 5.02 -18.40 -4.45
N THR A 174 5.07 -17.56 -5.49
CA THR A 174 4.50 -16.21 -5.47
C THR A 174 2.97 -16.22 -5.38
N VAL A 175 2.31 -17.15 -6.09
CA VAL A 175 0.87 -17.36 -5.99
C VAL A 175 0.48 -17.85 -4.59
N ASP A 176 1.29 -18.73 -4.00
CA ASP A 176 1.08 -19.26 -2.65
C ASP A 176 1.21 -18.17 -1.59
N ASN A 177 2.22 -17.32 -1.71
CA ASN A 177 2.40 -16.15 -0.86
C ASN A 177 1.22 -15.18 -1.00
N SER A 178 0.79 -14.92 -2.25
CA SER A 178 -0.38 -14.07 -2.52
C SER A 178 -1.64 -14.63 -1.88
N PHE A 179 -1.86 -15.95 -1.97
CA PHE A 179 -2.98 -16.65 -1.33
C PHE A 179 -2.97 -16.46 0.20
N ASN A 180 -1.81 -16.66 0.84
CA ASN A 180 -1.67 -16.49 2.28
C ASN A 180 -1.91 -15.03 2.71
N VAL A 181 -1.38 -14.07 1.96
CA VAL A 181 -1.60 -12.64 2.21
C VAL A 181 -3.08 -12.28 2.08
N LEU A 182 -3.76 -12.75 1.03
CA LEU A 182 -5.19 -12.50 0.84
C LEU A 182 -6.02 -13.09 1.98
N ARG A 183 -5.71 -14.32 2.41
CA ARG A 183 -6.34 -14.95 3.56
C ARG A 183 -6.20 -14.11 4.82
N THR A 184 -4.97 -13.71 5.18
CA THR A 184 -4.73 -12.88 6.37
C THR A 184 -5.42 -11.52 6.29
N ARG A 185 -5.53 -10.92 5.10
CA ARG A 185 -6.27 -9.66 4.92
C ARG A 185 -7.77 -9.84 5.10
N ILE A 186 -8.35 -10.91 4.56
CA ILE A 186 -9.78 -11.20 4.69
C ILE A 186 -10.15 -11.48 6.15
N ASP A 187 -9.30 -12.19 6.89
CA ASP A 187 -9.49 -12.45 8.32
C ASP A 187 -9.62 -11.16 9.14
N ARG A 188 -8.90 -10.08 8.75
CA ARG A 188 -8.98 -8.76 9.41
C ARG A 188 -10.28 -8.00 9.15
N PHE A 189 -11.08 -8.41 8.16
CA PHE A 189 -12.36 -7.78 7.84
C PHE A 189 -13.53 -8.41 8.58
N GLY A 190 -13.27 -9.37 9.48
CA GLY A 190 -14.31 -10.01 10.27
C GLY A 190 -15.29 -10.82 9.41
N VAL A 191 -14.86 -11.24 8.21
CA VAL A 191 -15.66 -12.10 7.35
C VAL A 191 -15.69 -13.49 7.97
N VAL A 192 -16.90 -13.95 8.26
CA VAL A 192 -17.11 -15.30 8.79
C VAL A 192 -17.03 -16.29 7.65
N GLN A 193 -16.08 -17.23 7.72
CA GLN A 193 -15.94 -18.36 6.79
C GLN A 193 -15.76 -17.95 5.31
N PRO A 194 -14.69 -17.22 4.95
CA PRO A 194 -14.40 -16.95 3.54
C PRO A 194 -14.06 -18.25 2.78
N ASN A 195 -14.57 -18.39 1.55
CA ASN A 195 -14.14 -19.46 0.65
C ASN A 195 -13.06 -18.92 -0.29
N ILE A 196 -11.83 -19.41 -0.13
CA ILE A 196 -10.69 -19.00 -0.95
C ILE A 196 -10.12 -20.25 -1.60
N GLN A 197 -10.19 -20.33 -2.93
CA GLN A 197 -9.78 -21.50 -3.69
C GLN A 197 -8.81 -21.09 -4.81
N ARG A 198 -7.81 -21.93 -5.03
CA ARG A 198 -6.93 -21.80 -6.20
C ARG A 198 -7.63 -22.48 -7.38
N LEU A 199 -7.65 -21.83 -8.53
CA LEU A 199 -8.15 -22.44 -9.75
C LEU A 199 -7.01 -23.21 -10.44
N GLU A 200 -7.37 -24.24 -11.21
CA GLU A 200 -6.39 -25.11 -11.91
C GLU A 200 -5.52 -24.36 -12.91
N THR A 201 -5.97 -23.20 -13.39
CA THR A 201 -5.16 -22.30 -14.21
C THR A 201 -4.24 -21.48 -13.31
N ASN A 202 -2.94 -21.73 -13.42
CA ASN A 202 -1.87 -21.05 -12.69
C ASN A 202 -2.11 -19.54 -12.60
N GLY A 203 -2.17 -19.03 -11.37
CA GLY A 203 -2.31 -17.61 -11.09
C GLY A 203 -3.73 -17.10 -10.78
N ARG A 204 -4.79 -17.92 -10.89
CA ARG A 204 -6.15 -17.47 -10.54
C ARG A 204 -6.61 -17.96 -9.17
N ILE A 205 -7.18 -17.05 -8.39
CA ILE A 205 -7.70 -17.28 -7.04
C ILE A 205 -9.17 -16.87 -7.00
N LEU A 206 -10.05 -17.84 -6.72
CA LEU A 206 -11.47 -17.63 -6.45
C LEU A 206 -11.65 -17.22 -4.99
N ILE A 207 -12.40 -16.15 -4.76
CA ILE A 207 -12.70 -15.61 -3.44
C ILE A 207 -14.20 -15.37 -3.33
N GLU A 208 -14.84 -16.04 -2.38
CA GLU A 208 -16.24 -15.83 -2.03
C GLU A 208 -16.33 -15.38 -0.57
N LEU A 209 -16.93 -14.21 -0.37
CA LEU A 209 -17.07 -13.56 0.93
C LEU A 209 -18.57 -13.38 1.25
N PRO A 210 -19.20 -14.34 1.94
CA PRO A 210 -20.60 -14.23 2.34
C PRO A 210 -20.78 -13.15 3.43
N GLY A 211 -21.91 -12.46 3.43
CA GLY A 211 -22.27 -11.47 4.44
C GLY A 211 -21.57 -10.11 4.33
N ILE A 212 -20.79 -9.87 3.26
CA ILE A 212 -20.19 -8.55 2.99
C ILE A 212 -21.26 -7.53 2.58
N LYS A 213 -21.30 -6.41 3.29
CA LYS A 213 -22.23 -5.29 3.01
C LYS A 213 -21.66 -4.24 2.06
N GLU A 214 -20.34 -4.07 2.03
CA GLU A 214 -19.64 -3.06 1.20
C GLU A 214 -18.63 -3.72 0.24
N PRO A 215 -19.06 -4.30 -0.89
CA PRO A 215 -18.19 -5.02 -1.81
C PRO A 215 -17.10 -4.13 -2.43
N GLU A 216 -17.41 -2.86 -2.74
CA GLU A 216 -16.43 -1.93 -3.34
C GLU A 216 -15.23 -1.66 -2.42
N ARG A 217 -15.48 -1.55 -1.11
CA ARG A 217 -14.42 -1.34 -0.11
C ARG A 217 -13.51 -2.56 -0.02
N VAL A 218 -14.09 -3.76 0.00
CA VAL A 218 -13.32 -5.01 0.03
C VAL A 218 -12.56 -5.20 -1.28
N ARG A 219 -13.16 -4.90 -2.43
CA ARG A 219 -12.49 -4.91 -3.74
C ARG A 219 -11.27 -4.01 -3.75
N LYS A 220 -11.40 -2.75 -3.32
CA LYS A 220 -10.27 -1.79 -3.26
C LYS A 220 -9.13 -2.30 -2.38
N LEU A 221 -9.44 -2.99 -1.28
CA LEU A 221 -8.43 -3.56 -0.40
C LEU A 221 -7.75 -4.79 -1.00
N LEU A 222 -8.52 -5.69 -1.61
CA LEU A 222 -7.99 -6.89 -2.26
C LEU A 222 -7.13 -6.53 -3.48
N GLN A 223 -7.46 -5.44 -4.18
CA GLN A 223 -6.65 -4.88 -5.28
C GLN A 223 -5.43 -4.08 -4.80
N GLY A 224 -5.41 -3.61 -3.55
CA GLY A 224 -4.30 -2.84 -3.01
C GLY A 224 -3.03 -3.70 -3.00
N SER A 225 -2.05 -3.39 -3.84
CA SER A 225 -0.70 -3.95 -3.67
C SER A 225 -0.16 -3.47 -2.32
N ALA A 226 0.12 -4.40 -1.40
CA ALA A 226 0.81 -4.04 -0.15
C ALA A 226 2.30 -4.25 -0.36
N ASN A 227 2.88 -3.44 -1.23
CA ASN A 227 4.33 -3.28 -1.26
C ASN A 227 4.71 -2.57 0.03
N LEU A 228 5.30 -3.34 0.94
CA LEU A 228 5.98 -2.80 2.10
C LEU A 228 7.39 -2.43 1.67
N GLU A 229 7.72 -1.16 1.79
CA GLU A 229 9.02 -0.61 1.44
C GLU A 229 9.64 0.04 2.66
N PHE A 230 10.92 -0.24 2.89
CA PHE A 230 11.69 0.42 3.92
C PHE A 230 12.61 1.43 3.27
N TRP A 231 12.46 2.67 3.71
CA TRP A 231 13.26 3.79 3.24
C TRP A 231 14.05 4.36 4.41
N GLU A 232 15.31 4.71 4.15
CA GLU A 232 16.03 5.60 5.04
C GLU A 232 15.37 6.99 5.01
N THR A 233 15.46 7.73 6.11
CA THR A 233 14.85 9.05 6.21
C THR A 233 15.87 10.13 6.50
N TYR A 234 15.56 11.34 6.08
CA TYR A 234 16.23 12.54 6.57
C TYR A 234 15.68 12.91 7.94
N ASN A 235 16.50 13.53 8.78
CA ASN A 235 15.98 14.28 9.92
C ASN A 235 15.73 15.73 9.50
N LEU A 236 14.70 16.38 10.04
CA LEU A 236 14.40 17.77 9.71
C LEU A 236 15.63 18.72 9.78
N PRO A 237 16.51 18.67 10.80
CA PRO A 237 17.70 19.51 10.82
C PRO A 237 18.65 19.30 9.63
N GLU A 238 18.65 18.13 8.99
CA GLU A 238 19.51 17.83 7.82
C GLU A 238 19.02 18.50 6.53
N VAL A 239 17.72 18.82 6.44
CA VAL A 239 17.09 19.36 5.23
C VAL A 239 16.48 20.75 5.42
N TYR A 240 16.56 21.29 6.63
CA TYR A 240 15.95 22.56 7.01
C TYR A 240 16.45 23.72 6.12
N GLU A 241 17.77 23.87 5.95
CA GLU A 241 18.36 24.93 5.11
C GLU A 241 17.89 24.85 3.65
N ASN A 242 17.70 23.63 3.15
CA ASN A 242 17.18 23.42 1.81
C ASN A 242 15.70 23.81 1.69
N LEU A 243 14.90 23.61 2.75
CA LEU A 243 13.50 24.05 2.80
C LEU A 243 13.39 25.57 2.87
N VAL A 244 14.28 26.24 3.61
CA VAL A 244 14.37 27.70 3.63
C VAL A 244 14.74 28.24 2.24
N SER A 245 15.75 27.63 1.61
CA SER A 245 16.13 27.96 0.23
C SER A 245 14.98 27.75 -0.76
N ALA A 246 14.22 26.66 -0.62
CA ALA A 246 13.04 26.39 -1.43
C ALA A 246 11.97 27.49 -1.26
N ASN A 247 11.69 27.90 -0.03
CA ASN A 247 10.76 29.00 0.27
C ASN A 247 11.18 30.31 -0.41
N ASN A 248 12.48 30.65 -0.36
CA ASN A 248 13.02 31.86 -0.99
C ASN A 248 12.86 31.82 -2.52
N VAL A 249 13.17 30.68 -3.17
CA VAL A 249 12.97 30.49 -4.61
C VAL A 249 11.49 30.66 -5.00
N ILE A 250 10.57 30.10 -4.21
CA ILE A 250 9.13 30.23 -4.45
C ILE A 250 8.68 31.69 -4.32
N ARG A 251 9.23 32.42 -3.34
CA ARG A 251 8.96 33.85 -3.17
C ARG A 251 9.39 34.65 -4.40
N GLU A 252 10.61 34.45 -4.87
CA GLU A 252 11.12 35.14 -6.07
C GLU A 252 10.28 34.86 -7.31
N ILE A 253 9.86 33.61 -7.52
CA ILE A 253 8.98 33.25 -8.63
C ILE A 253 7.64 33.99 -8.53
N LYS A 254 7.02 34.03 -7.35
CA LYS A 254 5.75 34.73 -7.14
C LYS A 254 5.87 36.25 -7.33
N LEU A 255 6.97 36.86 -6.91
CA LEU A 255 7.23 38.28 -7.13
C LEU A 255 7.37 38.58 -8.62
N ASN A 256 8.09 37.74 -9.36
CA ASN A 256 8.25 37.88 -10.81
C ASN A 256 6.95 37.63 -11.61
N GLU A 257 6.03 36.79 -11.09
CA GLU A 257 4.70 36.58 -11.68
C GLU A 257 3.71 37.73 -11.42
N SER A 258 3.98 38.59 -10.42
CA SER A 258 3.08 39.69 -10.02
C SER A 258 3.50 41.07 -10.54
N GLU A 259 4.63 41.18 -11.25
CA GLU A 259 4.98 42.36 -12.04
C GLU A 259 4.45 42.22 -13.48
N PRO A 260 3.73 43.22 -14.02
CA PRO A 260 3.39 43.23 -15.44
C PRO A 260 4.68 43.35 -16.25
N VAL A 261 4.85 42.43 -17.20
CA VAL A 261 5.99 42.37 -18.13
C VAL A 261 6.20 43.72 -18.81
N GLU A 262 7.18 44.50 -18.36
CA GLU A 262 7.94 45.40 -19.22
C GLU A 262 9.25 44.72 -19.60
N VAL A 263 9.31 44.32 -20.87
CA VAL A 263 10.49 43.78 -21.52
C VAL A 263 11.63 44.79 -21.45
N LYS A 264 12.69 44.49 -20.68
CA LYS A 264 14.04 44.99 -20.99
C LYS A 264 15.07 43.87 -20.87
N THR A 265 15.69 43.66 -22.03
CA THR A 265 16.75 42.73 -22.39
C THR A 265 18.06 43.03 -21.63
N ASP A 266 18.83 41.96 -21.44
CA ASP A 266 20.28 41.90 -21.15
C ASP A 266 20.80 42.55 -19.85
N SER A 267 21.17 41.68 -18.90
CA SER A 267 22.58 41.50 -18.56
C SER A 267 22.79 40.28 -17.65
N VAL A 268 23.68 39.41 -18.09
CA VAL A 268 24.33 38.39 -17.27
C VAL A 268 25.09 39.09 -16.15
N SER A 269 24.79 38.77 -14.89
CA SER A 269 25.73 38.97 -13.79
C SER A 269 25.82 37.70 -12.96
N GLN A 270 26.97 37.05 -13.13
CA GLN A 270 27.52 36.07 -12.20
C GLN A 270 27.57 36.70 -10.81
N THR A 271 26.95 36.06 -9.83
CA THR A 271 27.36 36.23 -8.44
C THR A 271 27.54 34.85 -7.82
N SER A 272 28.77 34.62 -7.37
CA SER A 272 29.23 33.48 -6.58
C SER A 272 28.34 33.29 -5.34
N PRO A 273 28.15 32.07 -4.81
CA PRO A 273 27.43 31.86 -3.57
C PRO A 273 28.24 32.45 -2.41
N GLU A 274 27.78 33.58 -1.88
CA GLU A 274 28.16 34.02 -0.55
C GLU A 274 27.42 33.13 0.46
N VAL A 275 28.18 32.43 1.28
CA VAL A 275 27.68 31.66 2.42
C VAL A 275 27.07 32.66 3.39
N VAL A 276 25.75 32.80 3.35
CA VAL A 276 25.01 33.52 4.39
C VAL A 276 25.07 32.65 5.63
N THR A 277 25.93 33.04 6.56
CA THR A 277 25.95 32.48 7.91
C THR A 277 24.85 33.20 8.68
N GLU A 278 23.59 32.80 8.48
CA GLU A 278 22.47 33.36 9.25
C GLU A 278 22.59 32.91 10.71
N THR A 279 22.66 33.90 11.58
CA THR A 279 22.82 33.77 13.03
C THR A 279 21.64 33.00 13.63
N LYS A 280 21.91 32.14 14.63
CA LYS A 280 20.89 31.39 15.39
C LYS A 280 19.66 32.20 15.83
N ASP A 281 19.77 33.51 16.01
CA ASP A 281 18.65 34.38 16.39
C ASP A 281 17.58 34.53 15.29
N GLU A 282 17.95 34.60 14.00
CA GLU A 282 16.98 34.69 12.89
C GLU A 282 16.22 33.36 12.71
N LEU A 283 16.94 32.24 12.81
CA LEU A 283 16.37 30.89 12.82
C LEU A 283 15.31 30.72 13.92
N THR A 284 15.65 31.15 15.15
CA THR A 284 14.74 31.05 16.29
C THR A 284 13.50 31.93 16.06
N SER A 285 13.67 33.12 15.49
CA SER A 285 12.57 34.04 15.16
C SER A 285 11.61 33.47 14.11
N LEU A 286 12.12 32.88 13.03
CA LEU A 286 11.32 32.23 11.99
C LEU A 286 10.56 31.01 12.55
N LEU A 287 11.22 30.19 13.37
CA LEU A 287 10.59 29.04 14.02
C LEU A 287 9.46 29.46 14.94
N THR A 288 9.67 30.49 15.78
CA THR A 288 8.60 31.01 16.64
C THR A 288 7.44 31.66 15.87
N GLN A 289 7.68 32.23 14.69
CA GLN A 289 6.62 32.77 13.83
C GLN A 289 5.81 31.66 13.14
N ILE A 290 6.46 30.55 12.77
CA ILE A 290 5.81 29.36 12.18
C ILE A 290 4.92 28.62 13.21
N GLU A 291 5.29 28.65 14.50
CA GLU A 291 4.55 28.01 15.59
C GLU A 291 3.28 28.76 16.05
N GLN A 292 3.05 30.01 15.61
CA GLN A 292 1.93 30.83 16.09
C GLN A 292 0.57 30.50 15.41
N PRO A 293 -0.57 30.62 16.13
CA PRO A 293 -1.90 30.49 15.53
C PRO A 293 -2.19 31.64 14.53
N LYS A 294 -2.88 31.30 13.43
CA LYS A 294 -3.23 32.21 12.32
C LYS A 294 -4.11 33.39 12.78
N ASP A 295 -3.54 34.60 12.84
CA ASP A 295 -4.23 35.87 13.12
C ASP A 295 -4.05 36.86 11.94
N SER A 296 -5.16 37.45 11.50
CA SER A 296 -5.44 37.76 10.08
C SER A 296 -4.73 38.96 9.44
N VAL A 297 -3.88 39.70 10.16
CA VAL A 297 -3.23 40.92 9.61
C VAL A 297 -1.73 40.72 9.42
N THR A 298 -1.09 39.97 10.31
CA THR A 298 0.32 39.54 10.21
C THR A 298 0.48 38.40 9.20
N ASP A 299 -0.56 37.59 9.02
CA ASP A 299 -0.59 36.43 8.13
C ASP A 299 -0.39 36.79 6.64
N ASP A 300 -0.94 37.91 6.17
CA ASP A 300 -0.86 38.30 4.75
C ASP A 300 0.55 38.78 4.36
N GLN A 301 1.28 39.41 5.28
CA GLN A 301 2.68 39.78 5.07
C GLN A 301 3.57 38.55 5.19
N PHE A 302 3.34 37.71 6.20
CA PHE A 302 4.07 36.46 6.37
C PHE A 302 3.89 35.51 5.17
N ALA A 303 2.68 35.40 4.61
CA ALA A 303 2.43 34.56 3.44
C ALA A 303 3.09 35.08 2.15
N LYS A 304 3.35 36.39 2.06
CA LYS A 304 4.12 36.98 0.95
C LYS A 304 5.61 36.71 1.10
N GLU A 305 6.13 36.82 2.32
CA GLU A 305 7.55 36.58 2.61
C GLU A 305 7.90 35.07 2.68
N ASN A 306 6.93 34.25 3.09
CA ASN A 306 7.06 32.82 3.31
C ASN A 306 5.91 32.03 2.65
N PRO A 307 5.90 31.97 1.30
CA PRO A 307 4.83 31.30 0.57
C PRO A 307 4.77 29.79 0.79
N LEU A 308 5.88 29.13 1.16
CA LEU A 308 5.88 27.71 1.52
C LEU A 308 5.46 27.52 2.98
N PHE A 309 6.06 28.28 3.91
CA PHE A 309 5.81 28.07 5.35
C PHE A 309 4.46 28.60 5.85
N SER A 310 3.78 29.45 5.08
CA SER A 310 2.40 29.84 5.36
C SER A 310 1.39 28.70 5.18
N ILE A 311 1.74 27.67 4.40
CA ILE A 311 0.89 26.50 4.13
C ILE A 311 1.48 25.18 4.66
N LEU A 312 2.79 25.15 4.90
CA LEU A 312 3.51 24.02 5.48
C LEU A 312 4.16 24.45 6.80
N GLN A 313 3.57 24.04 7.92
CA GLN A 313 4.13 24.31 9.25
C GLN A 313 5.28 23.33 9.50
N LEU A 314 6.48 23.85 9.74
CA LEU A 314 7.61 22.99 10.08
C LEU A 314 7.38 22.31 11.43
N ASN A 315 7.87 21.08 11.56
CA ASN A 315 7.74 20.33 12.80
C ASN A 315 8.78 20.84 13.81
N ALA A 316 8.40 21.82 14.60
CA ALA A 316 9.22 22.45 15.61
C ALA A 316 8.49 22.42 16.96
N ASP A 317 9.25 22.16 18.03
CA ASP A 317 8.75 22.16 19.40
C ASP A 317 9.54 23.18 20.20
N GLY A 318 8.90 24.29 20.58
CA GLY A 318 9.49 25.30 21.45
C GLY A 318 10.66 26.04 20.80
N GLY A 319 10.56 26.33 19.51
CA GLY A 319 11.60 27.04 18.74
C GLY A 319 12.80 26.17 18.36
N GLN A 320 12.74 24.85 18.57
CA GLN A 320 13.75 23.90 18.12
C GLN A 320 13.15 22.95 17.09
N LEU A 321 13.93 22.66 16.05
CA LEU A 321 13.55 21.69 15.02
C LEU A 321 13.40 20.29 15.65
N ALA A 322 12.25 19.66 15.43
CA ALA A 322 12.02 18.32 15.92
C ALA A 322 12.97 17.32 15.21
N ASN A 323 13.60 16.45 16.00
CA ASN A 323 14.38 15.35 15.44
C ASN A 323 13.43 14.26 14.94
N GLY A 324 13.31 14.16 13.62
CA GLY A 324 12.54 13.09 13.01
C GLY A 324 12.32 13.29 11.51
N PRO A 325 11.66 12.32 10.87
CA PRO A 325 11.49 12.28 9.43
C PRO A 325 10.35 13.18 8.93
N ALA A 326 9.46 13.60 9.82
CA ALA A 326 8.38 14.54 9.52
C ALA A 326 8.95 15.96 9.50
N VAL A 327 9.08 16.52 8.29
CA VAL A 327 9.65 17.85 8.08
C VAL A 327 8.61 18.97 8.27
N GLY A 328 7.33 18.65 8.13
CA GLY A 328 6.26 19.61 8.38
C GLY A 328 4.87 19.00 8.33
N VAL A 329 3.87 19.83 8.62
CA VAL A 329 2.45 19.50 8.69
C VAL A 329 1.69 20.50 7.83
N ALA A 330 0.75 20.00 7.03
CA ALA A 330 -0.14 20.84 6.23
C ALA A 330 -1.59 20.37 6.37
N ASN A 331 -2.52 21.31 6.14
CA ASN A 331 -3.93 20.97 6.00
C ASN A 331 -4.16 20.18 4.71
N GLN A 332 -5.12 19.25 4.72
CA GLN A 332 -5.53 18.48 3.54
C GLN A 332 -5.74 19.36 2.30
N LYS A 333 -6.37 20.53 2.46
CA LYS A 333 -6.66 21.47 1.38
C LYS A 333 -5.41 22.05 0.72
N ASP A 334 -4.31 22.15 1.47
CA ASP A 334 -3.08 22.82 1.06
C ASP A 334 -2.03 21.84 0.49
N THR A 335 -2.19 20.53 0.73
CA THR A 335 -1.25 19.48 0.27
C THR A 335 -0.97 19.54 -1.24
N ALA A 336 -1.98 19.84 -2.06
CA ALA A 336 -1.84 19.96 -3.51
C ALA A 336 -0.97 21.17 -3.90
N LEU A 337 -1.13 22.29 -3.21
CA LEU A 337 -0.34 23.51 -3.45
C LEU A 337 1.12 23.32 -3.02
N VAL A 338 1.33 22.68 -1.86
CA VAL A 338 2.68 22.30 -1.41
C VAL A 338 3.35 21.39 -2.43
N ASN A 339 2.65 20.38 -2.94
CA ASN A 339 3.19 19.50 -3.99
C ASN A 339 3.54 20.27 -5.27
N GLN A 340 2.72 21.24 -5.68
CA GLN A 340 3.00 22.10 -6.83
C GLN A 340 4.31 22.87 -6.63
N TYR A 341 4.52 23.49 -5.46
CA TYR A 341 5.77 24.20 -5.17
C TYR A 341 6.99 23.27 -5.17
N LEU A 342 6.90 22.13 -4.48
CA LEU A 342 8.01 21.18 -4.37
C LEU A 342 8.33 20.49 -5.70
N THR A 343 7.42 20.49 -6.66
CA THR A 343 7.64 19.90 -7.99
C THR A 343 8.26 20.86 -9.00
N MET A 344 8.31 22.17 -8.71
CA MET A 344 8.95 23.17 -9.56
C MET A 344 10.43 22.84 -9.78
N ARG A 345 10.93 23.07 -11.01
CA ARG A 345 12.31 22.74 -11.38
C ARG A 345 13.32 23.48 -10.51
N GLN A 346 13.10 24.77 -10.30
CA GLN A 346 13.96 25.65 -9.50
C GLN A 346 14.01 25.21 -8.03
N VAL A 347 12.88 24.73 -7.49
CA VAL A 347 12.81 24.23 -6.11
C VAL A 347 13.52 22.87 -5.98
N LYS A 348 13.41 22.00 -6.98
CA LYS A 348 14.15 20.72 -6.99
C LYS A 348 15.67 20.90 -7.06
N GLU A 349 16.16 22.00 -7.64
CA GLU A 349 17.60 22.27 -7.75
C GLU A 349 18.23 22.65 -6.40
N VAL A 350 17.47 23.22 -5.47
CA VAL A 350 17.95 23.57 -4.11
C VAL A 350 17.75 22.46 -3.08
N LEU A 351 16.90 21.47 -3.37
CA LEU A 351 16.71 20.30 -2.53
C LEU A 351 17.82 19.25 -2.78
N PRO A 352 18.19 18.43 -1.78
CA PRO A 352 19.11 17.32 -1.99
C PRO A 352 18.62 16.38 -3.09
N ARG A 353 19.51 15.92 -3.98
CA ARG A 353 19.12 15.11 -5.16
C ARG A 353 18.48 13.77 -4.82
N ASP A 354 18.80 13.26 -3.64
CA ASP A 354 18.31 12.00 -3.09
C ASP A 354 17.13 12.19 -2.12
N VAL A 355 16.62 13.42 -1.91
CA VAL A 355 15.42 13.62 -1.10
C VAL A 355 14.16 13.37 -1.91
N SER A 356 13.22 12.66 -1.29
CA SER A 356 11.85 12.54 -1.80
C SER A 356 10.88 12.85 -0.67
N LEU A 357 9.93 13.75 -0.94
CA LEU A 357 8.97 14.22 0.06
C LEU A 357 7.64 13.50 -0.16
N LYS A 358 7.13 12.83 0.88
CA LYS A 358 5.93 11.99 0.83
C LYS A 358 4.96 12.34 1.96
N TRP A 359 3.67 12.35 1.67
CA TRP A 359 2.64 12.61 2.68
C TRP A 359 2.31 11.36 3.50
N SER A 360 2.00 11.54 4.78
CA SER A 360 1.44 10.49 5.62
C SER A 360 0.07 10.06 5.11
N VAL A 361 -0.26 8.77 5.24
CA VAL A 361 -1.60 8.26 4.86
C VAL A 361 -2.65 8.61 5.91
N LYS A 362 -2.25 8.59 7.18
CA LYS A 362 -3.12 8.97 8.30
C LYS A 362 -2.87 10.41 8.69
N ALA A 363 -3.96 11.10 8.99
CA ALA A 363 -3.89 12.40 9.62
C ALA A 363 -3.38 12.27 11.06
N ILE A 364 -2.74 13.33 11.56
CA ILE A 364 -2.22 13.38 12.93
C ILE A 364 -3.29 13.80 13.95
N ASP A 365 -4.33 14.49 13.49
CA ASP A 365 -5.41 15.00 14.32
C ASP A 365 -6.62 14.07 14.30
N THR A 366 -7.40 14.11 15.37
CA THR A 366 -8.63 13.31 15.51
C THR A 366 -9.72 13.71 14.49
N LYS A 367 -9.64 14.90 13.91
CA LYS A 367 -10.58 15.40 12.89
C LYS A 367 -10.16 15.05 11.46
N GLY A 368 -8.99 14.41 11.25
CA GLY A 368 -8.60 13.91 9.93
C GLY A 368 -8.14 15.00 8.95
N THR A 369 -7.69 16.15 9.43
CA THR A 369 -7.48 17.36 8.62
C THR A 369 -6.00 17.66 8.33
N PHE A 370 -5.08 17.24 9.20
CA PHE A 370 -3.66 17.57 9.11
C PHE A 370 -2.80 16.36 8.79
N PHE A 371 -1.90 16.50 7.81
CA PHE A 371 -1.05 15.43 7.32
C PHE A 371 0.42 15.82 7.44
N GLN A 372 1.28 14.85 7.73
CA GLN A 372 2.72 15.05 7.85
C GLN A 372 3.40 14.88 6.50
N LEU A 373 4.34 15.77 6.18
CA LEU A 373 5.28 15.62 5.09
C LEU A 373 6.54 14.94 5.62
N ILE A 374 6.90 13.82 5.00
CA ILE A 374 8.01 12.95 5.41
C ILE A 374 9.11 13.02 4.36
N ALA A 375 10.36 13.22 4.79
CA ALA A 375 11.52 13.22 3.92
C ALA A 375 12.22 11.86 3.91
N ILE A 376 12.17 11.17 2.78
CA ILE A 376 12.83 9.88 2.55
C ILE A 376 14.10 10.06 1.70
N LYS A 377 15.08 9.19 1.92
CA LYS A 377 16.37 9.11 1.21
C LYS A 377 16.29 8.06 0.11
N ILE A 378 16.55 8.47 -1.13
CA ILE A 378 16.69 7.58 -2.28
C ILE A 378 18.16 7.19 -2.40
N THR A 379 18.54 6.07 -1.79
CA THR A 379 19.93 5.57 -1.81
C THR A 379 20.23 4.66 -3.00
N SER A 380 19.20 4.06 -3.61
CA SER A 380 19.34 3.19 -4.77
C SER A 380 19.46 3.99 -6.08
N ARG A 381 20.37 3.58 -6.96
CA ARG A 381 20.53 4.16 -8.31
C ARG A 381 19.29 3.99 -9.19
N ASP A 382 18.51 2.96 -8.92
CA ASP A 382 17.29 2.63 -9.67
C ASP A 382 16.04 3.31 -9.08
N GLY A 383 16.20 4.11 -8.02
CA GLY A 383 15.10 4.83 -7.37
C GLY A 383 14.14 3.92 -6.58
N LYS A 384 14.56 2.69 -6.27
CA LYS A 384 13.78 1.70 -5.51
C LYS A 384 14.16 1.67 -4.02
N ALA A 385 13.25 1.14 -3.21
CA ALA A 385 13.46 0.96 -1.78
C ALA A 385 14.64 0.00 -1.52
N PRO A 386 15.54 0.30 -0.57
CA PRO A 386 16.64 -0.60 -0.21
C PRO A 386 16.19 -1.95 0.33
N LEU A 387 15.06 -2.00 1.03
CA LEU A 387 14.45 -3.24 1.51
C LEU A 387 12.95 -3.22 1.20
N GLU A 388 12.44 -4.39 0.81
CA GLU A 388 11.02 -4.61 0.56
C GLU A 388 10.46 -5.62 1.57
N GLY A 389 9.15 -5.87 1.55
CA GLY A 389 8.46 -6.74 2.50
C GLY A 389 8.99 -8.18 2.56
N ASN A 390 9.69 -8.64 1.52
CA ASN A 390 10.36 -9.94 1.49
C ASN A 390 11.52 -10.07 2.51
N ALA A 391 12.05 -8.94 3.01
CA ALA A 391 13.08 -8.92 4.04
C ALA A 391 12.52 -9.13 5.46
N ILE A 392 11.18 -9.13 5.62
CA ILE A 392 10.52 -9.39 6.90
C ILE A 392 9.91 -10.79 6.84
N SER A 393 10.54 -11.73 7.55
CA SER A 393 10.07 -13.10 7.76
C SER A 393 9.12 -13.20 8.96
#